data_AF-A0A0C2FMM6-F1
#
_entry.id   AF-A0A0C2FMM6-F1
#
_cell.length_a   1.000
_cell.length_b   1.000
_cell.length_c   1.000
_cell.angle_alpha   90.00
_cell.angle_beta   90.00
_cell.angle_gamma   90.00
#
_symmetry.space_group_name_H-M   'P 1'
#
loop_
_entity.id
_entity.type
_entity.pdbx_description
1 polymer ?
#
loop_
_entity_poly.entity_id
_entity_poly.type
_entity_poly.pdbx_seq_one_letter_code
_entity_poly.pdbx_strand_id
1 'polypeptide(L)'
;MISLFAGPAAWKADTGSCATRLAIAVGLFLLGAIVVGVVIVPMTALNPGIINAVGGLQCTADQTADQAESSGYAEDSIPENYLDIYRSVGEEKGIPWNILAGVGQVESKHGRWEGPGITEGHNDWGAAGPMQFGALDGSAAGNSWGGEPIMDADDRPEEGYGQDGNDDGVVNVYDPADAIPAAADYLIAHGARENMDQAIYGYNHAWWYVDDVKSWAGRYSDGDFETSGSVQQAVNCELNTKGEPIGQAPSDQAQAVVDWALDQRGKPYVWGAVGPDAFDCSGLTSSAYASIGASIPRVSQDQWAFGPKIPEGEEQPGDLVFFKVGGPGGIPGHVGMVIGDGLMVEAWCTDCGPIAVHEYDTPGRSPILGFTRPLEHPDVKAQLGDRAQ
;
A
#
# COMPACT_ATOMS: atom_id res chain seq x y z
N MET A 1 -9.32 33.63 -100.25
CA MET A 1 -9.38 34.78 -99.32
C MET A 1 -10.73 34.74 -98.60
N ILE A 2 -10.73 34.98 -97.27
CA ILE A 2 -11.88 35.19 -96.36
C ILE A 2 -12.52 33.86 -95.86
N SER A 3 -12.37 33.41 -94.60
CA SER A 3 -12.65 33.93 -93.23
C SER A 3 -14.14 33.92 -92.84
N LEU A 4 -14.51 33.15 -91.80
CA LEU A 4 -15.72 33.33 -91.00
C LEU A 4 -15.54 32.68 -89.60
N PHE A 5 -15.75 33.50 -88.57
CA PHE A 5 -15.81 33.19 -87.14
C PHE A 5 -17.23 32.76 -86.73
N ALA A 6 -17.36 31.86 -85.75
CA ALA A 6 -18.50 31.82 -84.80
C ALA A 6 -18.07 31.09 -83.50
N GLY A 7 -18.21 31.78 -82.36
CA GLY A 7 -17.87 31.29 -81.01
C GLY A 7 -19.05 30.64 -80.26
N PRO A 8 -18.80 30.05 -79.07
CA PRO A 8 -19.78 29.23 -78.35
C PRO A 8 -20.71 30.03 -77.42
N ALA A 9 -21.83 29.38 -77.07
CA ALA A 9 -22.98 29.93 -76.35
C ALA A 9 -22.69 30.43 -74.93
N ALA A 10 -23.36 31.53 -74.58
CA ALA A 10 -23.31 32.22 -73.30
C ALA A 10 -24.12 31.50 -72.20
N TRP A 11 -23.51 31.33 -71.03
CA TRP A 11 -24.18 30.93 -69.79
C TRP A 11 -24.64 32.19 -69.05
N LYS A 12 -25.93 32.25 -68.71
CA LYS A 12 -26.49 33.30 -67.83
C LYS A 12 -25.94 33.12 -66.41
N ALA A 13 -25.35 34.18 -65.85
CA ALA A 13 -25.02 34.26 -64.43
C ALA A 13 -26.22 34.82 -63.65
N ASP A 14 -26.81 34.02 -62.76
CA ASP A 14 -27.83 34.48 -61.83
C ASP A 14 -27.19 35.31 -60.70
N THR A 15 -27.50 36.60 -60.66
CA THR A 15 -27.15 37.49 -59.54
C THR A 15 -28.16 37.32 -58.42
N GLY A 16 -27.92 36.34 -57.55
CA GLY A 16 -28.69 36.15 -56.32
C GLY A 16 -28.73 37.43 -55.46
N SER A 17 -29.92 37.75 -54.94
CA SER A 17 -30.24 38.90 -54.10
C SER A 17 -29.28 39.04 -52.91
N CYS A 18 -29.05 40.28 -52.45
CA CYS A 18 -28.27 40.59 -51.26
C CYS A 18 -28.73 39.78 -50.03
N ALA A 19 -30.03 39.45 -49.95
CA ALA A 19 -30.60 38.57 -48.93
C ALA A 19 -30.09 37.12 -49.02
N THR A 20 -29.87 36.59 -50.23
CA THR A 20 -29.30 35.25 -50.45
C THR A 20 -27.83 35.21 -50.06
N ARG A 21 -27.06 36.27 -50.35
CA ARG A 21 -25.65 36.38 -49.95
C ARG A 21 -25.50 36.55 -48.43
N LEU A 22 -26.39 37.30 -47.79
CA LEU A 22 -26.43 37.45 -46.33
C LEU A 22 -26.86 36.14 -45.64
N ALA A 23 -27.84 35.42 -46.18
CA ALA A 23 -28.25 34.11 -45.66
C ALA A 23 -27.15 33.06 -45.79
N ILE A 24 -26.38 33.07 -46.90
CA ILE A 24 -25.21 32.19 -47.07
C ILE A 24 -24.08 32.60 -46.10
N ALA A 25 -23.83 33.89 -45.89
CA ALA A 25 -22.79 34.36 -44.96
C ALA A 25 -23.15 34.05 -43.49
N VAL A 26 -24.41 34.27 -43.07
CA VAL A 26 -24.89 33.91 -41.72
C VAL A 26 -24.94 32.39 -41.56
N GLY A 27 -25.35 31.65 -42.60
CA GLY A 27 -25.32 30.19 -42.60
C GLY A 27 -23.92 29.61 -42.47
N LEU A 28 -22.93 30.17 -43.18
CA LEU A 28 -21.53 29.76 -43.09
C LEU A 28 -20.88 30.19 -41.75
N PHE A 29 -21.30 31.32 -41.17
CA PHE A 29 -20.84 31.74 -39.84
C PHE A 29 -21.43 30.86 -38.72
N LEU A 30 -22.71 30.47 -38.82
CA LEU A 30 -23.33 29.52 -37.90
C LEU A 30 -22.76 28.10 -38.07
N LEU A 31 -22.49 27.66 -39.31
CA LEU A 31 -21.77 26.39 -39.56
C LEU A 31 -20.33 26.45 -39.04
N GLY A 32 -19.62 27.57 -39.19
CA GLY A 32 -18.28 27.77 -38.64
C GLY A 32 -18.25 27.80 -37.12
N ALA A 33 -19.22 28.46 -36.47
CA ALA A 33 -19.35 28.50 -35.01
C ALA A 33 -19.77 27.13 -34.43
N ILE A 34 -20.58 26.36 -35.16
CA ILE A 34 -20.93 24.98 -34.78
C ILE A 34 -19.75 24.03 -35.03
N VAL A 35 -18.96 24.19 -36.09
CA VAL A 35 -17.75 23.37 -36.31
C VAL A 35 -16.65 23.71 -35.31
N VAL A 36 -16.46 24.99 -34.94
CA VAL A 36 -15.55 25.36 -33.85
C VAL A 36 -16.09 24.90 -32.49
N GLY A 37 -17.41 24.94 -32.26
CA GLY A 37 -18.04 24.44 -31.04
C GLY A 37 -18.13 22.91 -30.92
N VAL A 38 -18.12 22.15 -32.01
CA VAL A 38 -18.29 20.68 -32.00
C VAL A 38 -16.98 19.95 -32.31
N VAL A 39 -16.00 20.59 -32.96
CA VAL A 39 -14.68 19.99 -33.24
C VAL A 39 -13.59 20.49 -32.28
N ILE A 40 -13.76 21.63 -31.59
CA ILE A 40 -12.80 22.11 -30.58
C ILE A 40 -13.31 21.93 -29.13
N VAL A 41 -14.60 21.61 -28.91
CA VAL A 41 -15.17 21.41 -27.55
C VAL A 41 -15.71 19.98 -27.33
N PRO A 42 -14.97 18.95 -27.76
CA PRO A 42 -14.54 17.97 -26.75
C PRO A 42 -13.10 17.51 -27.00
N MET A 43 -12.13 18.42 -26.85
CA MET A 43 -10.71 18.06 -26.63
C MET A 43 -10.19 18.56 -25.27
N THR A 44 -11.09 18.81 -24.31
CA THR A 44 -10.74 19.05 -22.89
C THR A 44 -11.60 18.26 -21.91
N ALA A 45 -12.29 17.21 -22.39
CA ALA A 45 -13.07 16.30 -21.55
C ALA A 45 -12.93 14.82 -21.98
N LEU A 46 -11.78 14.47 -22.56
CA LEU A 46 -11.34 13.08 -22.64
C LEU A 46 -10.38 12.85 -21.49
N ASN A 47 -10.95 12.40 -20.37
CA ASN A 47 -10.23 11.61 -19.39
C ASN A 47 -9.47 10.51 -20.14
N PRO A 48 -8.13 10.36 -19.99
CA PRO A 48 -7.43 9.21 -20.56
C PRO A 48 -7.76 7.90 -19.84
N GLY A 49 -8.52 7.92 -18.74
CA GLY A 49 -8.95 6.71 -18.04
C GLY A 49 -10.25 6.13 -18.63
N ILE A 50 -10.19 4.87 -19.05
CA ILE A 50 -11.28 4.00 -19.53
C ILE A 50 -11.41 3.93 -21.06
N ILE A 51 -10.49 3.18 -21.70
CA ILE A 51 -10.83 2.09 -22.64
C ILE A 51 -9.78 0.97 -22.51
N ASN A 52 -10.27 -0.26 -22.33
CA ASN A 52 -9.62 -1.58 -22.33
C ASN A 52 -9.07 -2.13 -21.01
N ALA A 53 -9.98 -2.77 -20.28
CA ALA A 53 -9.73 -4.01 -19.56
C ALA A 53 -9.10 -5.06 -20.49
N VAL A 54 -7.83 -5.41 -20.26
CA VAL A 54 -7.20 -6.75 -20.33
C VAL A 54 -5.78 -6.57 -19.76
N GLY A 55 -5.54 -7.02 -18.52
CA GLY A 55 -4.23 -7.43 -18.01
C GLY A 55 -3.08 -6.42 -17.89
N GLY A 56 -3.28 -5.21 -17.35
CA GLY A 56 -2.17 -4.30 -17.08
C GLY A 56 -2.44 -3.35 -15.92
N LEU A 57 -1.58 -3.40 -14.91
CA LEU A 57 -1.49 -2.40 -13.84
C LEU A 57 -1.40 -0.99 -14.42
N GLN A 58 -2.20 -0.05 -13.89
CA GLN A 58 -2.10 1.37 -14.21
C GLN A 58 -2.02 2.20 -12.94
N CYS A 59 -0.86 2.82 -12.72
CA CYS A 59 -0.66 3.82 -11.67
C CYS A 59 -1.21 5.15 -12.16
N THR A 60 -2.27 5.65 -11.54
CA THR A 60 -2.79 7.00 -11.79
C THR A 60 -2.82 7.78 -10.48
N ALA A 61 -2.20 8.96 -10.50
CA ALA A 61 -2.31 9.95 -9.44
C ALA A 61 -3.58 10.80 -9.63
N ASP A 62 -4.21 11.18 -8.50
CA ASP A 62 -5.38 12.05 -8.29
C ASP A 62 -6.78 11.43 -8.43
N GLN A 63 -7.76 11.69 -7.55
CA GLN A 63 -7.88 12.62 -6.41
C GLN A 63 -9.07 12.22 -5.52
N THR A 64 -9.00 12.63 -4.24
CA THR A 64 -9.97 12.49 -3.13
C THR A 64 -10.30 11.08 -2.68
N ALA A 65 -9.57 10.60 -1.66
CA ALA A 65 -9.98 9.47 -0.85
C ALA A 65 -11.15 9.91 0.04
N ASP A 66 -12.30 9.22 -0.07
CA ASP A 66 -13.37 9.34 0.91
C ASP A 66 -12.88 8.78 2.25
N GLN A 67 -13.18 9.46 3.37
CA GLN A 67 -12.80 8.99 4.70
C GLN A 67 -13.60 7.73 5.07
N ALA A 68 -12.95 6.78 5.75
CA ALA A 68 -13.62 5.58 6.22
C ALA A 68 -14.77 5.93 7.19
N GLU A 69 -15.94 5.28 7.07
CA GLU A 69 -16.94 5.36 8.14
C GLU A 69 -16.43 4.59 9.36
N SER A 70 -16.65 5.11 10.56
CA SER A 70 -16.24 4.46 11.80
C SER A 70 -17.07 3.23 12.10
N SER A 71 -16.39 2.18 12.54
CA SER A 71 -17.10 1.00 13.02
C SER A 71 -17.77 1.23 14.37
N GLY A 72 -18.84 0.48 14.63
CA GLY A 72 -19.39 0.39 15.99
C GLY A 72 -18.31 -0.02 17.02
N TYR A 73 -17.32 -0.81 16.60
CA TYR A 73 -16.15 -1.13 17.42
C TYR A 73 -15.24 0.08 17.68
N ALA A 74 -15.01 0.95 16.69
CA ALA A 74 -14.24 2.17 16.87
C ALA A 74 -14.90 3.12 17.87
N GLU A 75 -16.21 3.35 17.75
CA GLU A 75 -16.97 4.21 18.66
C GLU A 75 -16.95 3.68 20.10
N ASP A 76 -16.93 2.36 20.29
CA ASP A 76 -16.89 1.72 21.61
C ASP A 76 -15.47 1.63 22.21
N SER A 77 -14.43 1.58 21.39
CA SER A 77 -13.05 1.24 21.82
C SER A 77 -12.05 2.39 21.77
N ILE A 78 -12.34 3.46 21.03
CA ILE A 78 -11.53 4.68 20.98
C ILE A 78 -12.18 5.73 21.91
N PRO A 79 -11.42 6.41 22.79
CA PRO A 79 -11.94 7.50 23.60
C PRO A 79 -12.49 8.58 22.69
N GLU A 80 -13.68 9.09 23.00
CA GLU A 80 -14.40 10.06 22.18
C GLU A 80 -13.52 11.27 21.81
N ASN A 81 -12.76 11.80 22.77
CA ASN A 81 -11.84 12.91 22.54
C ASN A 81 -10.69 12.58 21.56
N TYR A 82 -10.23 11.32 21.49
CA TYR A 82 -9.24 10.90 20.51
C TYR A 82 -9.87 10.67 19.14
N LEU A 83 -11.03 10.01 19.10
CA LEU A 83 -11.75 9.70 17.86
C LEU A 83 -12.11 10.97 17.09
N ASP A 84 -12.58 12.01 17.79
CA ASP A 84 -12.90 13.30 17.19
C ASP A 84 -11.67 13.96 16.55
N ILE A 85 -10.53 13.95 17.25
CA ILE A 85 -9.27 14.51 16.74
C ILE A 85 -8.76 13.69 15.54
N TYR A 86 -8.80 12.36 15.59
CA TYR A 86 -8.39 11.53 14.45
C TYR A 86 -9.19 11.86 13.20
N ARG A 87 -10.52 11.95 13.33
CA ARG A 87 -11.42 12.27 12.21
C ARG A 87 -11.15 13.67 11.68
N SER A 88 -11.06 14.68 12.55
CA SER A 88 -10.84 16.07 12.12
C SER A 88 -9.49 16.24 11.43
N VAL A 89 -8.42 15.68 12.01
CA VAL A 89 -7.07 15.75 11.43
C VAL A 89 -6.99 14.96 10.13
N GLY A 90 -7.60 13.76 10.07
CA GLY A 90 -7.63 12.96 8.86
C GLY A 90 -8.32 13.69 7.69
N GLU A 91 -9.46 14.32 7.95
CA GLU A 91 -10.18 15.14 6.98
C GLU A 91 -9.35 16.37 6.55
N GLU A 92 -8.81 17.13 7.50
CA GLU A 92 -8.03 18.34 7.23
C GLU A 92 -6.76 18.07 6.42
N LYS A 93 -6.01 17.04 6.81
CA LYS A 93 -4.68 16.73 6.27
C LYS A 93 -4.74 15.82 5.03
N GLY A 94 -5.91 15.23 4.76
CA GLY A 94 -6.14 14.33 3.64
C GLY A 94 -5.47 12.96 3.82
N ILE A 95 -5.47 12.44 5.06
CA ILE A 95 -4.98 11.09 5.39
C ILE A 95 -6.08 10.30 6.11
N PRO A 96 -6.07 8.96 6.05
CA PRO A 96 -7.13 8.17 6.68
C PRO A 96 -7.08 8.30 8.21
N TRP A 97 -8.17 8.76 8.82
CA TRP A 97 -8.24 8.92 10.28
C TRP A 97 -8.01 7.59 11.02
N ASN A 98 -8.45 6.47 10.43
CA ASN A 98 -8.30 5.14 11.00
C ASN A 98 -6.84 4.67 11.00
N ILE A 99 -5.97 5.18 10.11
CA ILE A 99 -4.51 4.95 10.17
C ILE A 99 -3.90 5.70 11.36
N LEU A 100 -4.28 6.97 11.58
CA LEU A 100 -3.85 7.71 12.77
C LEU A 100 -4.32 7.03 14.06
N ALA A 101 -5.56 6.54 14.07
CA ALA A 101 -6.08 5.73 15.16
C ALA A 101 -5.30 4.42 15.31
N GLY A 102 -4.92 3.76 14.22
CA GLY A 102 -4.06 2.58 14.24
C GLY A 102 -2.71 2.84 14.90
N VAL A 103 -2.03 3.94 14.53
CA VAL A 103 -0.79 4.39 15.19
C VAL A 103 -1.02 4.58 16.69
N GLY A 104 -2.01 5.38 17.09
CA GLY A 104 -2.27 5.62 18.51
C GLY A 104 -2.66 4.35 19.29
N GLN A 105 -3.30 3.38 18.63
CA GLN A 105 -3.64 2.11 19.23
C GLN A 105 -2.39 1.26 19.51
N VAL A 106 -1.48 1.16 18.54
CA VAL A 106 -0.24 0.39 18.67
C VAL A 106 0.71 1.04 19.66
N GLU A 107 0.85 2.37 19.61
CA GLU A 107 1.80 3.12 20.44
C GLU A 107 1.40 3.16 21.92
N SER A 108 0.11 3.33 22.23
CA SER A 108 -0.29 3.59 23.62
C SER A 108 -1.71 3.17 23.98
N LYS A 109 -2.41 2.45 23.09
CA LYS A 109 -3.86 2.22 23.22
C LYS A 109 -4.61 3.54 23.40
N HIS A 110 -4.30 4.53 22.56
CA HIS A 110 -4.80 5.90 22.62
C HIS A 110 -4.66 6.53 24.02
N GLY A 111 -3.43 6.51 24.54
CA GLY A 111 -3.05 7.08 25.84
C GLY A 111 -3.49 6.28 27.06
N ARG A 112 -4.04 5.07 26.90
CA ARG A 112 -4.56 4.25 28.02
C ARG A 112 -3.57 3.20 28.53
N TRP A 113 -2.43 3.02 27.88
CA TRP A 113 -1.40 2.13 28.39
C TRP A 113 -0.70 2.75 29.60
N GLU A 114 -0.57 2.00 30.70
CA GLU A 114 0.12 2.43 31.92
C GLU A 114 1.66 2.23 31.84
N GLY A 115 2.25 2.50 30.67
CA GLY A 115 3.69 2.38 30.41
C GLY A 115 4.45 3.69 30.67
N PRO A 116 5.80 3.64 30.80
CA PRO A 116 6.61 4.84 30.90
C PRO A 116 6.50 5.70 29.63
N GLY A 117 6.48 7.03 29.78
CA GLY A 117 6.42 7.96 28.66
C GLY A 117 5.02 8.25 28.11
N ILE A 118 3.94 7.61 28.60
CA ILE A 118 2.60 7.85 28.02
C ILE A 118 1.98 9.18 28.49
N THR A 119 2.04 9.47 29.79
CA THR A 119 1.46 10.70 30.38
C THR A 119 2.52 11.62 31.00
N GLU A 120 3.72 11.09 31.24
CA GLU A 120 4.87 11.82 31.75
C GLU A 120 6.18 11.08 31.45
N GLY A 121 7.29 11.80 31.43
CA GLY A 121 8.62 11.26 31.18
C GLY A 121 8.76 10.67 29.77
N HIS A 122 9.59 9.65 29.64
CA HIS A 122 9.82 8.96 28.38
C HIS A 122 10.04 7.47 28.63
N ASN A 123 9.85 6.65 27.60
CA ASN A 123 10.25 5.24 27.64
C ASN A 123 11.77 5.10 27.50
N ASP A 124 12.29 3.86 27.55
CA ASP A 124 13.74 3.58 27.49
C ASP A 124 14.42 4.05 26.19
N TRP A 125 13.64 4.39 25.16
CA TRP A 125 14.11 4.87 23.86
C TRP A 125 14.00 6.38 23.69
N GLY A 126 13.47 7.09 24.69
CA GLY A 126 13.27 8.55 24.66
C GLY A 126 11.94 8.98 24.03
N ALA A 127 11.00 8.05 23.84
CA ALA A 127 9.68 8.35 23.28
C ALA A 127 8.67 8.75 24.37
N ALA A 128 7.82 9.72 24.06
CA ALA A 128 6.84 10.32 24.96
C ALA A 128 5.50 10.58 24.27
N GLY A 129 4.43 10.68 25.08
CA GLY A 129 3.08 10.99 24.63
C GLY A 129 2.29 9.81 24.08
N PRO A 130 1.00 10.01 23.76
CA PRO A 130 0.14 8.94 23.25
C PRO A 130 0.51 8.47 21.83
N MET A 131 1.31 9.25 21.10
CA MET A 131 1.84 8.87 19.79
C MET A 131 3.33 8.48 19.84
N GLN A 132 3.93 8.41 21.04
CA GLN A 132 5.32 7.97 21.27
C GLN A 132 6.36 8.67 20.39
N PHE A 133 6.38 10.00 20.42
CA PHE A 133 7.40 10.81 19.74
C PHE A 133 8.71 10.84 20.53
N GLY A 134 9.84 10.77 19.83
CA GLY A 134 11.16 11.04 20.40
C GLY A 134 11.27 12.47 20.92
N ALA A 135 11.16 12.65 22.23
CA ALA A 135 11.11 13.96 22.89
C ALA A 135 12.40 14.28 23.68
N LEU A 136 13.51 13.62 23.31
CA LEU A 136 14.83 13.84 23.88
C LEU A 136 15.88 14.00 22.77
N ASP A 137 16.85 14.88 23.02
CA ASP A 137 18.05 14.98 22.19
C ASP A 137 18.80 13.64 22.15
N GLY A 138 18.97 13.10 20.94
CA GLY A 138 19.59 11.79 20.73
C GLY A 138 18.69 10.60 21.05
N SER A 139 17.37 10.81 21.15
CA SER A 139 16.36 9.73 21.18
C SER A 139 16.61 8.72 20.05
N ALA A 140 16.35 7.46 20.35
CA ALA A 140 16.41 6.38 19.36
C ALA A 140 15.11 6.26 18.55
N ALA A 141 14.06 6.99 18.94
CA ALA A 141 12.80 7.02 18.22
C ALA A 141 12.96 7.77 16.88
N GLY A 142 12.51 7.16 15.78
CA GLY A 142 12.66 7.69 14.41
C GLY A 142 11.77 8.90 14.09
N ASN A 143 10.81 9.20 14.98
CA ASN A 143 9.84 10.29 14.92
C ASN A 143 10.20 11.39 15.94
N SER A 144 10.90 12.44 15.51
CA SER A 144 11.37 13.50 16.42
C SER A 144 10.26 14.51 16.78
N TRP A 145 10.08 14.78 18.07
CA TRP A 145 9.24 15.88 18.57
C TRP A 145 9.86 17.25 18.26
N GLY A 146 11.20 17.34 18.31
CA GLY A 146 11.95 18.55 17.95
C GLY A 146 12.45 19.40 19.12
N GLY A 147 12.00 19.12 20.35
CA GLY A 147 12.38 19.88 21.53
C GLY A 147 11.91 19.24 22.82
N GLU A 148 11.75 20.05 23.86
CA GLU A 148 11.23 19.60 25.15
C GLU A 148 9.81 19.00 24.99
N PRO A 149 9.46 17.97 25.80
CA PRO A 149 8.12 17.37 25.77
C PRO A 149 6.98 18.38 25.93
N ILE A 150 7.22 19.47 26.67
CA ILE A 150 6.27 20.58 26.86
C ILE A 150 7.05 21.88 26.70
N MET A 151 6.60 22.75 25.79
CA MET A 151 7.21 24.05 25.52
C MET A 151 6.16 25.10 25.17
N ASP A 152 6.52 26.38 25.31
CA ASP A 152 5.71 27.48 24.79
C ASP A 152 5.70 27.41 23.25
N ALA A 153 4.56 27.69 22.62
CA ALA A 153 4.44 27.65 21.17
C ALA A 153 5.42 28.62 20.47
N ASP A 154 5.75 29.75 21.10
CA ASP A 154 6.73 30.71 20.57
C ASP A 154 8.18 30.19 20.64
N ASP A 155 8.45 29.20 21.50
CA ASP A 155 9.77 28.58 21.70
C ASP A 155 9.95 27.31 20.86
N ARG A 156 8.95 26.90 20.08
CA ARG A 156 8.96 25.69 19.26
C ARG A 156 10.08 25.71 18.21
N PRO A 157 10.99 24.71 18.21
CA PRO A 157 12.05 24.62 17.21
C PRO A 157 11.53 24.42 15.77
N GLU A 158 12.35 24.80 14.78
CA GLU A 158 12.04 24.56 13.36
C GLU A 158 12.11 23.07 13.00
N GLU A 159 13.02 22.33 13.65
CA GLU A 159 13.20 20.89 13.45
C GLU A 159 12.21 20.10 14.31
N GLY A 160 11.70 18.98 13.77
CA GLY A 160 10.74 18.11 14.45
C GLY A 160 9.28 18.44 14.16
N TYR A 161 8.38 17.63 14.73
CA TYR A 161 6.96 17.61 14.38
C TYR A 161 6.03 18.13 15.48
N GLY A 162 6.54 18.46 16.67
CA GLY A 162 5.70 19.04 17.74
C GLY A 162 4.99 20.29 17.26
N GLN A 163 3.72 20.47 17.61
CA GLN A 163 2.91 21.63 17.23
C GLN A 163 1.83 21.90 18.27
N ASP A 164 1.35 23.14 18.31
CA ASP A 164 0.20 23.57 19.11
C ASP A 164 -1.04 23.37 18.23
N GLY A 165 -1.65 22.20 18.33
CA GLY A 165 -2.72 21.78 17.42
C GLY A 165 -4.10 22.32 17.82
N ASN A 166 -4.24 22.81 19.06
CA ASN A 166 -5.47 23.38 19.59
C ASN A 166 -5.41 24.91 19.78
N ASP A 167 -4.30 25.55 19.42
CA ASP A 167 -4.01 26.98 19.56
C ASP A 167 -4.10 27.47 21.02
N ASP A 168 -3.69 26.66 22.00
CA ASP A 168 -3.72 27.02 23.43
C ASP A 168 -2.45 27.74 23.93
N GLY A 169 -1.45 27.89 23.05
CA GLY A 169 -0.16 28.52 23.31
C GLY A 169 0.91 27.57 23.86
N VAL A 170 0.62 26.29 23.96
CA VAL A 170 1.55 25.26 24.48
C VAL A 170 1.69 24.15 23.44
N VAL A 171 2.93 23.72 23.23
CA VAL A 171 3.25 22.51 22.46
C VAL A 171 3.54 21.39 23.45
N ASN A 172 2.66 20.40 23.52
CA ASN A 172 2.67 19.36 24.54
C ASN A 172 2.56 17.95 23.94
N VAL A 173 3.64 17.18 24.01
CA VAL A 173 3.69 15.80 23.48
C VAL A 173 2.66 14.87 24.12
N TYR A 174 2.21 15.15 25.35
CA TYR A 174 1.21 14.34 26.05
C TYR A 174 -0.23 14.76 25.75
N ASP A 175 -0.44 15.93 25.13
CA ASP A 175 -1.78 16.34 24.68
C ASP A 175 -2.09 15.66 23.34
N PRO A 176 -3.14 14.83 23.25
CA PRO A 176 -3.54 14.26 21.97
C PRO A 176 -3.90 15.31 20.91
N ALA A 177 -4.33 16.51 21.31
CA ALA A 177 -4.64 17.59 20.38
C ALA A 177 -3.40 18.12 19.64
N ASP A 178 -2.21 17.93 20.22
CA ASP A 178 -0.92 18.30 19.61
C ASP A 178 -0.24 17.09 18.96
N ALA A 179 -0.25 15.95 19.67
CA ALA A 179 0.47 14.75 19.25
C ALA A 179 -0.14 14.08 18.01
N ILE A 180 -1.47 14.07 17.88
CA ILE A 180 -2.15 13.44 16.72
C ILE A 180 -1.90 14.21 15.42
N PRO A 181 -2.09 15.54 15.34
CA PRO A 181 -1.74 16.28 14.13
C PRO A 181 -0.23 16.23 13.86
N ALA A 182 0.63 16.20 14.89
CA ALA A 182 2.08 16.00 14.69
C ALA A 182 2.38 14.66 13.99
N ALA A 183 1.68 13.58 14.38
CA ALA A 183 1.82 12.28 13.72
C ALA A 183 1.33 12.32 12.26
N ALA A 184 0.25 13.05 11.98
CA ALA A 184 -0.23 13.27 10.62
C ALA A 184 0.82 13.97 9.75
N ASP A 185 1.40 15.07 10.25
CA ASP A 185 2.41 15.82 9.52
C ASP A 185 3.70 15.00 9.32
N TYR A 186 4.09 14.18 10.30
CA TYR A 186 5.16 13.21 10.14
C TYR A 186 4.88 12.27 8.96
N LEU A 187 3.72 11.61 8.96
CA LEU A 187 3.39 10.63 7.92
C LEU A 187 3.37 11.30 6.53
N ILE A 188 2.79 12.49 6.41
CA ILE A 188 2.77 13.24 5.14
C ILE A 188 4.18 13.61 4.69
N ALA A 189 5.03 14.12 5.58
CA ALA A 189 6.42 14.46 5.25
C ALA A 189 7.23 13.23 4.81
N HIS A 190 6.85 12.03 5.26
CA HIS A 190 7.46 10.76 4.87
C HIS A 190 6.71 10.05 3.72
N GLY A 191 5.89 10.79 2.97
CA GLY A 191 5.31 10.32 1.72
C GLY A 191 4.04 9.50 1.89
N ALA A 192 3.26 9.70 2.96
CA ALA A 192 2.02 8.95 3.18
C ALA A 192 0.97 9.11 2.07
N ARG A 193 1.07 10.16 1.24
CA ARG A 193 0.19 10.37 0.09
C ARG A 193 0.56 9.48 -1.09
N GLU A 194 1.82 9.06 -1.17
CA GLU A 194 2.37 8.23 -2.23
C GLU A 194 2.51 6.76 -1.79
N ASN A 195 3.02 6.55 -0.57
CA ASN A 195 3.25 5.24 0.03
C ASN A 195 3.03 5.30 1.55
N MET A 196 1.79 5.02 1.95
CA MET A 196 1.38 4.98 3.35
C MET A 196 2.19 3.98 4.17
N ASP A 197 2.46 2.79 3.63
CA ASP A 197 3.17 1.72 4.35
C ASP A 197 4.61 2.14 4.66
N GLN A 198 5.29 2.79 3.72
CA GLN A 198 6.64 3.32 3.92
C GLN A 198 6.67 4.50 4.89
N ALA A 199 5.64 5.35 4.91
CA ALA A 199 5.52 6.42 5.88
C ALA A 199 5.31 5.87 7.30
N ILE A 200 4.46 4.84 7.46
CA ILE A 200 4.27 4.13 8.73
C ILE A 200 5.56 3.39 9.12
N TYR A 201 6.26 2.79 8.16
CA TYR A 201 7.57 2.18 8.39
C TYR A 201 8.58 3.23 8.85
N GLY A 202 8.59 4.44 8.28
CA GLY A 202 9.44 5.54 8.75
C GLY A 202 9.23 5.84 10.23
N TYR A 203 7.98 5.77 10.69
CA TYR A 203 7.59 6.10 12.06
C TYR A 203 8.29 5.23 13.12
N ASN A 204 8.38 3.90 12.89
CA ASN A 204 8.89 2.94 13.88
C ASN A 204 10.08 2.07 13.37
N HIS A 205 10.33 2.07 12.07
CA HIS A 205 11.29 1.24 11.35
C HIS A 205 11.08 -0.27 11.47
N ALA A 206 9.82 -0.69 11.59
CA ALA A 206 9.47 -2.11 11.63
C ALA A 206 8.24 -2.43 10.79
N TRP A 207 8.34 -3.46 9.94
CA TRP A 207 7.22 -3.91 9.12
C TRP A 207 6.08 -4.52 9.94
N TRP A 208 6.38 -5.16 11.08
CA TRP A 208 5.34 -5.63 11.99
C TRP A 208 4.49 -4.48 12.55
N TYR A 209 5.09 -3.30 12.74
CA TYR A 209 4.38 -2.12 13.20
C TYR A 209 3.45 -1.58 12.11
N VAL A 210 3.91 -1.56 10.85
CA VAL A 210 3.06 -1.23 9.69
C VAL A 210 1.83 -2.14 9.62
N ASP A 211 2.05 -3.44 9.76
CA ASP A 211 0.97 -4.44 9.71
C ASP A 211 -0.01 -4.28 10.88
N ASP A 212 0.49 -4.06 12.11
CA ASP A 212 -0.36 -3.85 13.29
C ASP A 212 -1.20 -2.58 13.16
N VAL A 213 -0.59 -1.46 12.72
CA VAL A 213 -1.30 -0.20 12.47
C VAL A 213 -2.42 -0.41 11.45
N LYS A 214 -2.14 -1.08 10.34
CA LYS A 214 -3.14 -1.35 9.29
C LYS A 214 -4.22 -2.31 9.75
N SER A 215 -3.88 -3.31 10.57
CA SER A 215 -4.83 -4.25 11.16
C SER A 215 -5.83 -3.53 12.07
N TRP A 216 -5.34 -2.63 12.94
CA TRP A 216 -6.21 -1.80 13.78
C TRP A 216 -7.03 -0.81 12.96
N ALA A 217 -6.42 -0.16 11.95
CA ALA A 217 -7.14 0.73 11.05
C ALA A 217 -8.30 0.03 10.32
N GLY A 218 -8.10 -1.22 9.89
CA GLY A 218 -9.16 -2.04 9.30
C GLY A 218 -10.29 -2.34 10.28
N ARG A 219 -9.99 -2.64 11.56
CA ARG A 219 -11.01 -2.88 12.60
C ARG A 219 -11.81 -1.63 12.96
N TYR A 220 -11.24 -0.45 12.79
CA TYR A 220 -11.89 0.81 13.10
C TYR A 220 -12.80 1.33 11.98
N SER A 221 -12.83 0.68 10.82
CA SER A 221 -13.69 1.03 9.69
C SER A 221 -14.91 0.09 9.60
N ASP A 222 -16.13 0.62 9.44
CA ASP A 222 -17.31 -0.19 9.07
C ASP A 222 -17.41 -0.23 7.54
N GLY A 223 -17.07 -1.38 6.97
CA GLY A 223 -16.99 -1.61 5.52
C GLY A 223 -15.57 -1.78 5.03
N ASP A 224 -15.43 -2.44 3.87
CA ASP A 224 -14.16 -2.50 3.14
C ASP A 224 -13.81 -1.07 2.72
N PHE A 225 -12.99 -0.39 3.53
CA PHE A 225 -12.10 0.58 2.96
C PHE A 225 -11.15 -0.22 2.08
N GLU A 226 -11.45 -0.27 0.78
CA GLU A 226 -10.37 -0.42 -0.18
C GLU A 226 -9.45 0.75 0.15
N THR A 227 -8.29 0.42 0.72
CA THR A 227 -7.12 1.27 0.52
C THR A 227 -7.15 1.58 -0.96
N SER A 228 -7.50 2.82 -1.30
CA SER A 228 -7.69 3.23 -2.70
C SER A 228 -6.55 2.64 -3.49
N GLY A 229 -6.79 2.22 -4.74
CA GLY A 229 -5.84 1.46 -5.58
C GLY A 229 -4.36 1.61 -5.23
N SER A 230 -3.87 2.81 -4.90
CA SER A 230 -2.65 3.13 -4.14
C SER A 230 -1.99 2.09 -3.22
N VAL A 231 -2.63 1.36 -2.28
CA VAL A 231 -1.88 0.43 -1.37
C VAL A 231 -1.70 -0.96 -1.99
N GLN A 232 -2.74 -1.49 -2.64
CA GLN A 232 -2.64 -2.75 -3.40
C GLN A 232 -1.76 -2.56 -4.66
N GLN A 233 -1.71 -1.32 -5.16
CA GLN A 233 -0.76 -0.84 -6.15
C GLN A 233 0.62 -0.61 -5.55
N ALA A 234 0.79 -0.08 -4.33
CA ALA A 234 2.10 0.16 -3.71
C ALA A 234 2.88 -1.14 -3.46
N VAL A 235 2.22 -2.22 -3.02
CA VAL A 235 2.86 -3.55 -2.92
C VAL A 235 3.25 -4.07 -4.31
N ASN A 236 2.45 -3.76 -5.34
CA ASN A 236 2.75 -4.03 -6.75
C ASN A 236 3.56 -2.91 -7.45
N CYS A 237 4.08 -1.93 -6.71
CA CYS A 237 4.81 -0.76 -7.23
C CYS A 237 6.09 -0.48 -6.45
N GLU A 238 6.42 -1.23 -5.39
CA GLU A 238 7.81 -1.34 -4.97
C GLU A 238 8.56 -1.90 -6.15
N LEU A 239 9.39 -1.05 -6.75
CA LEU A 239 10.20 -1.45 -7.88
C LEU A 239 11.53 -1.95 -7.32
N ASN A 240 11.95 -3.13 -7.76
CA ASN A 240 13.31 -3.57 -7.52
C ASN A 240 14.30 -2.57 -8.16
N THR A 241 15.59 -2.77 -7.92
CA THR A 241 16.66 -1.92 -8.49
C THR A 241 16.66 -1.79 -10.03
N LYS A 242 15.85 -2.60 -10.74
CA LYS A 242 15.66 -2.59 -12.20
C LYS A 242 14.35 -1.94 -12.66
N GLY A 243 13.51 -1.46 -11.74
CA GLY A 243 12.24 -0.85 -12.10
C GLY A 243 11.08 -1.85 -12.25
N GLU A 244 11.19 -3.06 -11.72
CA GLU A 244 10.15 -4.11 -11.83
C GLU A 244 9.39 -4.27 -10.50
N PRO A 245 8.06 -4.42 -10.51
CA PRO A 245 7.26 -4.69 -9.32
C PRO A 245 7.74 -5.89 -8.48
N ILE A 246 7.97 -5.67 -7.19
CA ILE A 246 8.15 -6.72 -6.19
C ILE A 246 6.80 -7.44 -6.02
N GLY A 247 6.84 -8.75 -5.80
CA GLY A 247 5.64 -9.60 -5.77
C GLY A 247 5.12 -10.01 -7.15
N GLN A 248 5.68 -9.50 -8.25
CA GLN A 248 5.27 -9.92 -9.59
C GLN A 248 5.84 -11.29 -9.96
N ALA A 249 4.96 -12.27 -10.05
CA ALA A 249 5.29 -13.65 -10.33
C ALA A 249 5.29 -13.96 -11.84
N PRO A 250 6.02 -15.00 -12.28
CA PRO A 250 6.18 -15.35 -13.70
C PRO A 250 4.90 -15.91 -14.36
N SER A 251 3.84 -16.18 -13.59
CA SER A 251 2.59 -16.76 -14.08
C SER A 251 1.42 -16.42 -13.16
N ASP A 252 0.20 -16.44 -13.68
CA ASP A 252 -1.03 -16.18 -12.90
C ASP A 252 -1.18 -17.09 -11.67
N GLN A 253 -0.75 -18.36 -11.80
CA GLN A 253 -0.79 -19.31 -10.69
C GLN A 253 0.22 -18.95 -9.60
N ALA A 254 1.44 -18.57 -9.98
CA ALA A 254 2.44 -18.11 -9.04
C ALA A 254 2.00 -16.79 -8.38
N GLN A 255 1.38 -15.89 -9.15
CA GLN A 255 0.88 -14.61 -8.65
C GLN A 255 -0.18 -14.83 -7.58
N ALA A 256 -1.19 -15.66 -7.86
CA ALA A 256 -2.26 -15.95 -6.91
C ALA A 256 -1.76 -16.59 -5.60
N VAL A 257 -0.70 -17.42 -5.66
CA VAL A 257 -0.07 -17.99 -4.47
C VAL A 257 0.66 -16.92 -3.65
N VAL A 258 1.38 -16.02 -4.32
CA VAL A 258 2.10 -14.91 -3.68
C VAL A 258 1.13 -13.93 -3.04
N ASP A 259 0.11 -13.49 -3.78
CA ASP A 259 -0.93 -12.57 -3.31
C ASP A 259 -1.62 -13.13 -2.06
N TRP A 260 -2.03 -14.40 -2.11
CA TRP A 260 -2.67 -15.04 -0.95
C TRP A 260 -1.76 -15.07 0.27
N ALA A 261 -0.46 -15.35 0.10
CA ALA A 261 0.49 -15.38 1.22
C ALA A 261 0.71 -13.98 1.80
N LEU A 262 0.80 -12.95 0.96
CA LEU A 262 0.91 -11.55 1.36
C LEU A 262 -0.35 -11.05 2.10
N ASP A 263 -1.53 -11.58 1.77
CA ASP A 263 -2.78 -11.27 2.48
C ASP A 263 -2.81 -11.83 3.92
N GLN A 264 -1.88 -12.72 4.28
CA GLN A 264 -1.80 -13.27 5.64
C GLN A 264 -0.92 -12.45 6.58
N ARG A 265 -0.28 -11.38 6.08
CA ARG A 265 0.55 -10.49 6.89
C ARG A 265 -0.23 -9.89 8.07
N GLY A 266 0.46 -9.65 9.18
CA GLY A 266 -0.15 -9.21 10.44
C GLY A 266 -0.80 -10.33 11.27
N LYS A 267 -1.00 -11.54 10.73
CA LYS A 267 -1.53 -12.66 11.52
C LYS A 267 -0.45 -13.26 12.43
N PRO A 268 -0.80 -13.76 13.63
CA PRO A 268 0.18 -14.31 14.55
C PRO A 268 0.78 -15.63 14.05
N TYR A 269 2.04 -15.87 14.42
CA TYR A 269 2.62 -17.20 14.36
C TYR A 269 2.01 -18.09 15.46
N VAL A 270 1.55 -19.28 15.09
CA VAL A 270 1.17 -20.32 16.05
C VAL A 270 1.71 -21.67 15.57
N TRP A 271 2.54 -22.32 16.38
CA TRP A 271 3.11 -23.63 16.06
C TRP A 271 2.02 -24.65 15.73
N GLY A 272 2.05 -25.24 14.54
CA GLY A 272 1.07 -26.21 14.05
C GLY A 272 -0.11 -25.60 13.30
N ALA A 273 -0.27 -24.27 13.27
CA ALA A 273 -1.43 -23.62 12.66
C ALA A 273 -1.38 -23.58 11.11
N VAL A 274 -2.56 -23.63 10.49
CA VAL A 274 -2.79 -23.63 9.04
C VAL A 274 -3.93 -22.65 8.65
N GLY A 275 -4.17 -21.64 9.48
CA GLY A 275 -5.23 -20.66 9.28
C GLY A 275 -6.60 -21.02 9.90
N PRO A 276 -7.59 -20.14 9.72
CA PRO A 276 -7.48 -18.87 9.00
C PRO A 276 -6.84 -17.73 9.83
N ASP A 277 -6.83 -17.86 11.16
CA ASP A 277 -6.48 -16.76 12.07
C ASP A 277 -4.99 -16.70 12.42
N ALA A 278 -4.24 -17.79 12.19
CA ALA A 278 -2.83 -17.90 12.52
C ALA A 278 -2.15 -18.98 11.66
N PHE A 279 -0.84 -18.89 11.45
CA PHE A 279 -0.08 -19.87 10.68
C PHE A 279 1.26 -20.19 11.33
N ASP A 280 1.81 -21.38 11.12
CA ASP A 280 3.26 -21.58 11.23
C ASP A 280 3.93 -21.48 9.86
N CYS A 281 5.28 -21.55 9.82
CA CYS A 281 6.07 -21.37 8.62
C CYS A 281 5.58 -22.21 7.43
N SER A 282 5.48 -23.52 7.63
CA SER A 282 5.03 -24.47 6.61
C SER A 282 3.50 -24.50 6.43
N GLY A 283 2.75 -24.06 7.43
CA GLY A 283 1.30 -23.87 7.38
C GLY A 283 0.91 -22.72 6.47
N LEU A 284 1.63 -21.60 6.51
CA LEU A 284 1.46 -20.47 5.60
C LEU A 284 1.68 -20.89 4.14
N THR A 285 2.81 -21.53 3.85
CA THR A 285 3.15 -21.95 2.48
C THR A 285 2.18 -23.00 1.95
N SER A 286 1.85 -24.03 2.74
CA SER A 286 0.90 -25.06 2.30
C SER A 286 -0.50 -24.51 2.06
N SER A 287 -0.95 -23.55 2.86
CA SER A 287 -2.26 -22.90 2.68
C SER A 287 -2.29 -21.98 1.45
N ALA A 288 -1.18 -21.27 1.16
CA ALA A 288 -1.04 -20.44 -0.03
C ALA A 288 -1.18 -21.26 -1.31
N TYR A 289 -0.49 -22.40 -1.40
CA TYR A 289 -0.65 -23.32 -2.53
C TYR A 289 -2.06 -23.93 -2.58
N ALA A 290 -2.65 -24.27 -1.42
CA ALA A 290 -3.99 -24.82 -1.36
C ALA A 290 -5.06 -23.84 -1.87
N SER A 291 -4.83 -22.52 -1.74
CA SER A 291 -5.75 -21.48 -2.23
C SER A 291 -6.00 -21.56 -3.75
N ILE A 292 -4.99 -21.96 -4.52
CA ILE A 292 -5.10 -22.17 -5.97
C ILE A 292 -5.47 -23.62 -6.33
N GLY A 293 -5.69 -24.48 -5.32
CA GLY A 293 -6.00 -25.89 -5.51
C GLY A 293 -4.80 -26.83 -5.61
N ALA A 294 -3.58 -26.34 -5.34
CA ALA A 294 -2.36 -27.14 -5.29
C ALA A 294 -2.07 -27.61 -3.85
N SER A 295 -1.83 -28.90 -3.67
CA SER A 295 -1.47 -29.49 -2.38
C SER A 295 0.03 -29.75 -2.33
N ILE A 296 0.71 -29.14 -1.36
CA ILE A 296 2.09 -29.43 -1.00
C ILE A 296 2.15 -30.01 0.43
N PRO A 297 3.22 -30.70 0.83
CA PRO A 297 3.31 -31.29 2.17
C PRO A 297 3.18 -30.27 3.31
N ARG A 298 2.70 -30.73 4.45
CA ARG A 298 2.41 -29.86 5.61
C ARG A 298 3.66 -29.36 6.34
N VAL A 299 4.71 -30.15 6.40
CA VAL A 299 5.91 -29.84 7.21
C VAL A 299 7.07 -29.39 6.34
N SER A 300 7.88 -28.46 6.84
CA SER A 300 8.98 -27.83 6.07
C SER A 300 9.99 -28.85 5.54
N GLN A 301 10.22 -29.95 6.25
CA GLN A 301 11.12 -31.03 5.83
C GLN A 301 10.62 -31.74 4.57
N ASP A 302 9.32 -32.02 4.52
CA ASP A 302 8.70 -32.70 3.40
C ASP A 302 8.51 -31.72 2.23
N GLN A 303 8.21 -30.44 2.50
CA GLN A 303 8.19 -29.40 1.47
C GLN A 303 9.55 -29.27 0.78
N TRP A 304 10.64 -29.33 1.57
CA TRP A 304 11.99 -29.40 1.03
C TRP A 304 12.20 -30.65 0.18
N ALA A 305 11.75 -31.83 0.60
CA ALA A 305 11.89 -33.03 -0.23
C ALA A 305 11.00 -33.03 -1.50
N PHE A 306 9.92 -32.25 -1.49
CA PHE A 306 8.88 -32.26 -2.52
C PHE A 306 9.22 -31.40 -3.74
N GLY A 307 9.58 -30.13 -3.54
CA GLY A 307 9.79 -29.22 -4.66
C GLY A 307 11.12 -29.48 -5.41
N PRO A 308 11.13 -29.39 -6.76
CA PRO A 308 12.36 -29.29 -7.54
C PRO A 308 13.32 -28.25 -6.97
N LYS A 309 14.61 -28.59 -6.86
CA LYS A 309 15.66 -27.70 -6.34
C LYS A 309 16.01 -26.62 -7.35
N ILE A 310 16.16 -25.40 -6.87
CA ILE A 310 16.51 -24.23 -7.69
C ILE A 310 17.91 -23.74 -7.29
N PRO A 311 18.81 -23.46 -8.26
CA PRO A 311 20.07 -22.77 -7.99
C PRO A 311 19.82 -21.39 -7.37
N GLU A 312 20.69 -20.98 -6.45
CA GLU A 312 20.65 -19.63 -5.89
C GLU A 312 20.83 -18.57 -6.98
N GLY A 313 19.98 -17.54 -6.98
CA GLY A 313 19.86 -16.51 -8.01
C GLY A 313 18.88 -16.84 -9.14
N GLU A 314 18.28 -18.03 -9.16
CA GLU A 314 17.23 -18.41 -10.12
C GLU A 314 15.83 -18.50 -9.47
N GLU A 315 15.72 -18.19 -8.17
CA GLU A 315 14.46 -18.12 -7.46
C GLU A 315 13.55 -17.03 -8.03
N GLN A 316 12.26 -17.30 -8.00
CA GLN A 316 11.20 -16.44 -8.52
C GLN A 316 10.09 -16.31 -7.48
N PRO A 317 9.26 -15.25 -7.54
CA PRO A 317 8.12 -15.12 -6.65
C PRO A 317 7.22 -16.36 -6.70
N GLY A 318 6.89 -16.89 -5.52
CA GLY A 318 6.18 -18.15 -5.33
C GLY A 318 7.07 -19.36 -5.03
N ASP A 319 8.39 -19.27 -5.24
CA ASP A 319 9.34 -20.28 -4.79
C ASP A 319 9.47 -20.28 -3.26
N LEU A 320 9.93 -21.39 -2.70
CA LEU A 320 10.14 -21.54 -1.26
C LEU A 320 11.62 -21.50 -0.92
N VAL A 321 11.99 -20.72 0.09
CA VAL A 321 13.34 -20.61 0.64
C VAL A 321 13.40 -21.28 2.00
N PHE A 322 14.44 -22.09 2.23
CA PHE A 322 14.56 -22.94 3.42
C PHE A 322 15.80 -22.60 4.24
N PHE A 323 15.71 -22.73 5.56
CA PHE A 323 16.79 -22.36 6.47
C PHE A 323 17.18 -23.49 7.43
N LYS A 324 18.48 -23.56 7.73
CA LYS A 324 19.04 -24.51 8.70
C LYS A 324 18.81 -24.01 10.13
N VAL A 325 17.62 -24.28 10.66
CA VAL A 325 17.23 -23.93 12.04
C VAL A 325 17.01 -25.23 12.84
N GLY A 326 17.60 -25.35 14.03
CA GLY A 326 17.13 -26.29 15.04
C GLY A 326 17.33 -27.81 14.84
N GLY A 327 18.45 -28.29 14.29
CA GLY A 327 18.79 -29.73 14.42
C GLY A 327 20.02 -30.23 13.63
N PRO A 328 20.67 -31.33 14.06
CA PRO A 328 21.77 -31.96 13.31
C PRO A 328 21.25 -32.65 12.03
N GLY A 329 22.02 -32.57 10.94
CA GLY A 329 21.77 -33.36 9.73
C GLY A 329 21.31 -32.62 8.47
N GLY A 330 21.24 -31.28 8.48
CA GLY A 330 20.96 -30.49 7.28
C GLY A 330 19.48 -30.47 6.85
N ILE A 331 18.58 -30.75 7.78
CA ILE A 331 17.12 -30.69 7.61
C ILE A 331 16.66 -29.24 7.88
N PRO A 332 15.72 -28.68 7.10
CA PRO A 332 15.26 -27.32 7.36
C PRO A 332 14.38 -27.26 8.62
N GLY A 333 14.58 -26.20 9.40
CA GLY A 333 13.71 -25.88 10.54
C GLY A 333 12.77 -24.72 10.29
N HIS A 334 12.96 -24.01 9.17
CA HIS A 334 12.11 -22.91 8.75
C HIS A 334 11.98 -22.85 7.22
N VAL A 335 10.86 -22.30 6.76
CA VAL A 335 10.54 -22.05 5.36
C VAL A 335 9.80 -20.72 5.22
N GLY A 336 10.13 -19.96 4.18
CA GLY A 336 9.37 -18.80 3.73
C GLY A 336 9.10 -18.85 2.23
N MET A 337 8.29 -17.92 1.72
CA MET A 337 7.95 -17.82 0.31
C MET A 337 8.59 -16.58 -0.32
N VAL A 338 9.41 -16.79 -1.34
CA VAL A 338 10.07 -15.73 -2.10
C VAL A 338 9.01 -14.84 -2.75
N ILE A 339 9.18 -13.52 -2.64
CA ILE A 339 8.34 -12.52 -3.31
C ILE A 339 9.15 -11.64 -4.27
N GLY A 340 10.45 -11.88 -4.40
CA GLY A 340 11.36 -11.17 -5.31
C GLY A 340 12.33 -10.24 -4.59
N ASP A 341 13.37 -9.79 -5.30
CA ASP A 341 14.39 -8.83 -4.83
C ASP A 341 15.04 -9.13 -3.46
N GLY A 342 15.32 -10.41 -3.18
CA GLY A 342 15.91 -10.79 -1.89
C GLY A 342 14.89 -10.91 -0.74
N LEU A 343 13.59 -10.70 -1.01
CA LEU A 343 12.52 -10.69 -0.01
C LEU A 343 11.71 -12.00 -0.01
N MET A 344 11.16 -12.30 1.16
CA MET A 344 10.17 -13.35 1.35
C MET A 344 9.08 -12.94 2.34
N VAL A 345 7.89 -13.52 2.19
CA VAL A 345 6.85 -13.53 3.24
C VAL A 345 7.00 -14.79 4.08
N GLU A 346 6.91 -14.65 5.41
CA GLU A 346 7.12 -15.77 6.33
C GLU A 346 6.32 -15.67 7.63
N ALA A 347 6.09 -16.82 8.25
CA ALA A 347 5.68 -16.93 9.65
C ALA A 347 6.86 -17.49 10.44
N TRP A 348 7.65 -16.66 11.12
CA TRP A 348 8.95 -17.07 11.69
C TRP A 348 8.86 -17.82 13.01
N CYS A 349 8.33 -17.21 14.08
CA CYS A 349 8.27 -17.82 15.42
C CYS A 349 7.23 -17.14 16.33
N THR A 350 6.82 -17.83 17.41
CA THR A 350 5.76 -17.40 18.35
C THR A 350 5.98 -16.01 18.96
N ASP A 351 7.22 -15.61 19.22
CA ASP A 351 7.55 -14.33 19.88
C ASP A 351 8.42 -13.42 18.99
N CYS A 352 8.40 -13.65 17.68
CA CYS A 352 9.24 -12.92 16.73
C CYS A 352 8.46 -11.88 15.91
N GLY A 353 7.18 -11.68 16.23
CA GLY A 353 6.27 -10.84 15.47
C GLY A 353 5.29 -11.63 14.59
N PRO A 354 4.36 -10.93 13.93
CA PRO A 354 3.39 -11.52 13.03
C PRO A 354 4.03 -12.04 11.74
N ILE A 355 3.21 -12.65 10.89
CA ILE A 355 3.56 -12.93 9.50
C ILE A 355 3.93 -11.61 8.82
N ALA A 356 5.11 -11.55 8.22
CA ALA A 356 5.67 -10.32 7.67
C ALA A 356 6.60 -10.60 6.47
N VAL A 357 7.00 -9.53 5.79
CA VAL A 357 8.03 -9.57 4.75
C VAL A 357 9.39 -9.26 5.34
N HIS A 358 10.38 -10.09 5.02
CA HIS A 358 11.77 -9.86 5.40
C HIS A 358 12.71 -10.24 4.25
N GLU A 359 13.88 -9.61 4.23
CA GLU A 359 15.03 -10.08 3.47
C GLU A 359 15.45 -11.49 3.92
N TYR A 360 15.64 -12.41 2.98
CA TYR A 360 16.06 -13.78 3.30
C TYR A 360 17.57 -13.94 3.46
N ASP A 361 18.39 -12.97 3.04
CA ASP A 361 19.85 -13.04 3.06
C ASP A 361 20.52 -12.04 4.04
N THR A 362 19.76 -11.43 4.95
CA THR A 362 20.27 -10.45 5.92
C THR A 362 21.37 -11.02 6.84
N PRO A 363 22.44 -10.25 7.10
CA PRO A 363 23.47 -10.61 8.07
C PRO A 363 22.90 -10.96 9.45
N GLY A 364 23.32 -12.12 10.01
CA GLY A 364 22.85 -12.60 11.32
C GLY A 364 21.67 -13.56 11.27
N ARG A 365 21.05 -13.74 10.09
CA ARG A 365 20.03 -14.78 9.86
C ARG A 365 20.64 -16.19 9.84
N SER A 366 19.80 -17.20 10.09
CA SER A 366 20.21 -18.60 9.94
C SER A 366 20.62 -18.91 8.49
N PRO A 367 21.61 -19.80 8.25
CA PRO A 367 22.06 -20.09 6.89
C PRO A 367 20.96 -20.66 6.01
N ILE A 368 20.86 -20.15 4.78
CA ILE A 368 20.01 -20.70 3.74
C ILE A 368 20.46 -22.15 3.44
N LEU A 369 19.49 -23.06 3.41
CA LEU A 369 19.66 -24.44 2.98
C LEU A 369 19.53 -24.55 1.45
N GLY A 370 18.61 -23.79 0.86
CA GLY A 370 18.40 -23.66 -0.58
C GLY A 370 16.94 -23.33 -0.90
N PHE A 371 16.62 -23.41 -2.20
CA PHE A 371 15.33 -23.02 -2.75
C PHE A 371 14.62 -24.19 -3.44
N THR A 372 13.29 -24.15 -3.49
CA THR A 372 12.49 -25.09 -4.28
C THR A 372 11.36 -24.40 -5.04
N ARG A 373 10.93 -25.00 -6.16
CA ARG A 373 9.78 -24.53 -6.97
C ARG A 373 8.62 -25.54 -7.00
N PRO A 374 7.71 -25.55 -6.01
CA PRO A 374 6.63 -26.53 -5.95
C PRO A 374 5.69 -26.53 -7.17
N LEU A 375 5.44 -25.38 -7.82
CA LEU A 375 4.62 -25.32 -9.04
C LEU A 375 5.16 -26.18 -10.20
N GLU A 376 6.46 -26.48 -10.20
CA GLU A 376 7.08 -27.34 -11.21
C GLU A 376 6.98 -28.83 -10.89
N HIS A 377 6.47 -29.20 -9.70
CA HIS A 377 6.30 -30.59 -9.31
C HIS A 377 5.20 -31.28 -10.14
N PRO A 378 5.40 -32.51 -10.63
CA PRO A 378 4.42 -33.22 -11.47
C PRO A 378 3.03 -33.34 -10.85
N ASP A 379 2.95 -33.61 -9.55
CA ASP A 379 1.66 -33.75 -8.85
C ASP A 379 0.91 -32.42 -8.76
N VAL A 380 1.62 -31.30 -8.56
CA VAL A 380 1.02 -29.96 -8.53
C VAL A 380 0.50 -29.60 -9.92
N LYS A 381 1.30 -29.86 -10.97
CA LYS A 381 0.88 -29.66 -12.35
C LYS A 381 -0.37 -30.46 -12.72
N ALA A 382 -0.45 -31.72 -12.27
CA ALA A 382 -1.63 -32.54 -12.49
C ALA A 382 -2.87 -31.96 -11.79
N GLN A 383 -2.74 -31.57 -10.52
CA GLN A 383 -3.85 -30.98 -9.75
C GLN A 383 -4.41 -29.70 -10.36
N LEU A 384 -3.54 -28.87 -10.94
CA LEU A 384 -3.94 -27.60 -11.58
C LEU A 384 -4.44 -27.82 -13.02
N GLY A 385 -3.91 -28.82 -13.73
CA GLY A 385 -4.34 -29.18 -15.09
C GLY A 385 -5.73 -29.81 -15.16
N ASP A 386 -6.13 -30.59 -14.16
CA ASP A 386 -7.44 -31.24 -14.09
C ASP A 386 -8.60 -30.27 -13.79
N ARG A 387 -8.29 -29.02 -13.39
CA ARG A 387 -9.30 -27.97 -13.08
C ARG A 387 -9.55 -26.98 -14.22
N ALA A 388 -8.78 -27.05 -15.30
CA ALA A 388 -8.95 -26.19 -16.48
C ALA A 388 -9.90 -26.78 -17.55
N GLN A 389 -10.52 -27.93 -17.25
CA GLN A 389 -11.55 -28.62 -18.05
C GLN A 389 -12.87 -28.60 -17.31
#